data_AF-A0A7S3JHU9-F1
#
_entry.id   AF-A0A7S3JHU9-F1
#
_cell.length_a   1.000
_cell.length_b   1.000
_cell.length_c   1.000
_cell.angle_alpha   90.00
_cell.angle_beta   90.00
_cell.angle_gamma   90.00
#
_symmetry.space_group_name_H-M   'P 1'
#
loop_
_entity.id
_entity.type
_entity.pdbx_description
1 polymer ?
#
loop_
_entity_poly.entity_id
_entity_poly.type
_entity_poly.pdbx_seq_one_letter_code
_entity_poly.pdbx_strand_id
1 'polypeptide(L)'
;KARNVESANKLTVKTPSSHLNNGLNMLNTIKTPVASKAPEVWVKKWVDYSTKYGLGYMLSNNACGVFFNDSTKIILEPKGVYFDYIERKVSDKQEIIHTHTLADYPEEFQKKVTLLQHFKNYL
;
A
#
# COMPACT_ATOMS: atom_id res chain seq x y z
N LYS A 1 24.22 -12.20 2.31
CA LYS A 1 25.34 -11.26 2.08
C LYS A 1 24.75 -9.85 2.04
N ALA A 2 24.67 -9.17 3.18
CA ALA A 2 24.08 -7.83 3.31
C ALA A 2 25.03 -6.78 2.72
N ARG A 3 24.49 -5.74 2.08
CA ARG A 3 25.25 -4.53 1.73
C ARG A 3 24.45 -3.31 2.17
N ASN A 4 25.01 -2.62 3.15
CA ASN A 4 24.65 -1.27 3.56
C ASN A 4 25.66 -0.34 2.88
N VAL A 5 25.21 0.78 2.29
CA VAL A 5 26.08 1.86 1.82
C VAL A 5 25.40 3.18 2.12
N GLU A 6 25.96 3.89 3.09
CA GLU A 6 25.66 5.27 3.44
C GLU A 6 26.98 6.05 3.32
N SER A 7 27.00 7.12 2.55
CA SER A 7 28.03 8.17 2.66
C SER A 7 27.58 9.47 2.01
N ALA A 8 27.84 10.53 2.76
CA ALA A 8 27.34 11.88 2.65
C ALA A 8 28.01 12.71 1.55
N ASN A 9 27.39 13.86 1.23
CA ASN A 9 28.13 15.02 0.77
C ASN A 9 27.56 16.31 1.36
N LYS A 10 28.45 17.08 2.01
CA LYS A 10 28.23 18.34 2.72
C LYS A 10 29.01 19.41 1.97
N LEU A 11 28.35 20.46 1.47
CA LEU A 11 29.03 21.66 0.97
C LEU A 11 28.32 22.91 1.49
N THR A 12 29.11 23.76 2.16
CA THR A 12 28.76 25.02 2.80
C THR A 12 29.27 26.17 1.93
N VAL A 13 28.48 27.24 1.73
CA VAL A 13 28.99 28.54 1.24
C VAL A 13 28.37 29.68 2.08
N LYS A 14 29.19 30.71 2.34
CA LYS A 14 29.10 31.76 3.35
C LYS A 14 28.30 33.00 2.90
N THR A 15 27.78 33.75 3.88
CA THR A 15 27.10 35.07 3.83
C THR A 15 28.02 36.25 3.48
N PRO A 16 27.49 37.47 3.16
CA PRO A 16 27.40 38.53 4.17
C PRO A 16 26.16 39.48 4.10
N SER A 17 26.03 40.26 5.18
CA SER A 17 24.96 41.10 5.75
C SER A 17 24.61 42.46 5.11
N SER A 18 23.38 42.99 5.30
CA SER A 18 23.09 44.24 6.10
C SER A 18 21.66 44.86 5.95
N HIS A 19 21.16 45.39 7.07
CA HIS A 19 20.15 46.45 7.33
C HIS A 19 18.61 46.23 7.29
N LEU A 20 17.98 46.99 8.23
CA LEU A 20 16.70 46.88 8.94
C LEU A 20 15.45 47.37 8.17
N ASN A 21 14.26 46.91 8.56
CA ASN A 21 13.09 47.78 8.84
C ASN A 21 11.99 47.07 9.65
N ASN A 22 11.47 47.79 10.66
CA ASN A 22 10.37 47.44 11.57
C ASN A 22 8.99 47.57 10.91
N GLY A 23 8.00 46.81 11.40
CA GLY A 23 6.59 47.25 11.43
C GLY A 23 5.56 46.28 10.84
N LEU A 24 4.87 45.55 11.75
CA LEU A 24 3.48 45.06 11.71
C LEU A 24 2.92 44.53 10.37
N ASN A 25 2.58 43.24 10.33
CA ASN A 25 1.21 42.79 10.02
C ASN A 25 1.02 41.32 10.38
N MET A 26 0.08 41.10 11.30
CA MET A 26 -0.58 39.83 11.57
C MET A 26 -1.24 39.34 10.28
N LEU A 27 -1.02 38.08 9.88
CA LEU A 27 -2.00 37.25 9.17
C LEU A 27 -1.51 35.79 9.13
N ASN A 28 -2.34 34.92 9.72
CA ASN A 28 -2.48 33.49 9.44
C ASN A 28 -1.32 32.54 9.82
N THR A 29 -1.29 32.17 11.10
CA THR A 29 -0.96 30.78 11.45
C THR A 29 -2.06 29.87 10.91
N ILE A 30 -2.01 29.55 9.61
CA ILE A 30 -2.63 28.32 9.11
C ILE A 30 -1.88 27.21 9.85
N LYS A 31 -2.51 26.61 10.87
CA LYS A 31 -2.13 25.27 11.29
C LYS A 31 -2.33 24.41 10.06
N THR A 32 -1.24 24.12 9.34
CA THR A 32 -1.22 23.01 8.40
C THR A 32 -1.83 21.82 9.11
N PRO A 33 -2.87 21.17 8.57
CA PRO A 33 -3.33 19.92 9.15
C PRO A 33 -2.12 19.01 9.11
N VAL A 34 -1.60 18.66 10.29
CA VAL A 34 -0.63 17.57 10.43
C VAL A 34 -1.35 16.37 9.85
N ALA A 35 -1.08 16.09 8.58
CA ALA A 35 -1.56 14.91 7.90
C ALA A 35 -1.05 13.76 8.76
N SER A 36 -1.94 13.18 9.56
CA SER A 36 -1.65 12.01 10.37
C SER A 36 -1.20 10.95 9.39
N LYS A 37 0.11 10.65 9.38
CA LYS A 37 0.63 9.58 8.54
C LYS A 37 -0.18 8.33 8.86
N ALA A 38 -0.82 7.74 7.85
CA ALA A 38 -1.49 6.47 8.01
C ALA A 38 -0.48 5.47 8.64
N PRO A 39 -0.94 4.58 9.52
CA PRO A 39 -0.06 3.60 10.15
C PRO A 39 0.67 2.79 9.08
N GLU A 40 1.95 2.52 9.31
CA GLU A 40 2.77 1.71 8.41
C GLU A 40 2.24 0.27 8.36
N VAL A 41 2.06 -0.27 7.16
CA VAL A 41 1.55 -1.63 6.94
C VAL A 41 2.64 -2.48 6.30
N TRP A 42 2.88 -3.67 6.86
CA TRP A 42 3.90 -4.61 6.38
C TRP A 42 3.33 -6.03 6.26
N VAL A 43 4.02 -6.91 5.54
CA VAL A 43 3.65 -8.33 5.42
C VAL A 43 4.00 -9.05 6.73
N LYS A 44 2.99 -9.63 7.39
CA LYS A 44 3.11 -10.38 8.64
C LYS A 44 3.38 -11.87 8.40
N LYS A 45 2.68 -12.47 7.44
CA LYS A 45 2.82 -13.88 7.03
C LYS A 45 2.59 -14.02 5.54
N TRP A 46 3.14 -15.07 4.94
CA TRP A 46 2.95 -15.38 3.52
C TRP A 46 3.06 -16.88 3.26
N VAL A 47 2.45 -17.33 2.17
CA VAL A 47 2.53 -18.71 1.66
C VAL A 47 2.69 -18.65 0.15
N ASP A 48 3.67 -19.37 -0.39
CA ASP A 48 4.00 -19.37 -1.81
C ASP A 48 3.49 -20.64 -2.49
N TYR A 49 2.37 -20.50 -3.21
CA TYR A 49 1.81 -21.51 -4.13
C TYR A 49 1.91 -21.04 -5.59
N SER A 50 2.97 -20.28 -5.93
CA SER A 50 3.19 -19.73 -7.27
C SER A 50 3.26 -20.78 -8.38
N THR A 51 3.59 -22.04 -8.06
CA THR A 51 3.54 -23.13 -9.05
C THR A 51 2.14 -23.36 -9.64
N LYS A 52 1.07 -23.09 -8.87
CA LYS A 52 -0.31 -23.36 -9.30
C LYS A 52 -1.21 -22.14 -9.31
N TYR A 53 -1.06 -21.25 -8.34
CA TYR A 53 -2.06 -20.21 -8.06
C TYR A 53 -1.45 -18.82 -7.93
N GLY A 54 -0.46 -18.68 -7.04
CA GLY A 54 0.11 -17.38 -6.68
C GLY A 54 0.63 -17.34 -5.25
N LEU A 55 0.87 -16.11 -4.78
CA LEU A 55 1.41 -15.80 -3.46
C LEU A 55 0.30 -15.27 -2.54
N GLY A 56 -0.04 -16.02 -1.49
CA GLY A 56 -0.95 -15.58 -0.44
C GLY A 56 -0.19 -14.83 0.65
N TYR A 57 -0.77 -13.75 1.19
CA TYR A 57 -0.15 -12.95 2.25
C TYR A 57 -1.17 -12.39 3.25
N MET A 58 -0.70 -12.13 4.46
CA MET A 58 -1.42 -11.42 5.52
C MET A 58 -0.61 -10.22 5.97
N LEU A 59 -1.26 -9.08 6.12
CA LEU A 59 -0.65 -7.80 6.49
C LEU A 59 -0.75 -7.56 8.01
N SER A 60 0.04 -6.61 8.51
CA SER A 60 0.07 -6.23 9.93
C SER A 60 -1.25 -5.66 10.46
N ASN A 61 -2.10 -5.13 9.58
CA ASN A 61 -3.44 -4.64 9.89
C ASN A 61 -4.53 -5.74 9.79
N ASN A 62 -4.15 -7.01 9.68
CA ASN A 62 -5.02 -8.18 9.49
C ASN A 62 -5.78 -8.24 8.16
N ALA A 63 -5.50 -7.35 7.20
CA ALA A 63 -5.93 -7.57 5.83
C ALA A 63 -5.17 -8.76 5.25
N CYS A 64 -5.80 -9.51 4.34
CA CYS A 64 -5.15 -10.62 3.65
C CYS A 64 -5.36 -10.49 2.15
N GLY A 65 -4.50 -11.10 1.36
CA GLY A 65 -4.60 -11.00 -0.09
C GLY A 65 -3.85 -12.10 -0.82
N VAL A 66 -4.08 -12.14 -2.12
CA VAL A 66 -3.44 -13.08 -3.04
C VAL A 66 -2.97 -12.31 -4.26
N PHE A 67 -1.69 -12.49 -4.60
CA PHE A 67 -1.14 -12.08 -5.89
C PHE A 67 -1.14 -13.30 -6.82
N PHE A 68 -2.01 -13.29 -7.83
CA PHE A 68 -2.20 -14.41 -8.74
C PHE A 68 -1.15 -14.39 -9.87
N ASN A 69 -0.91 -15.56 -10.45
CA ASN A 69 0.04 -15.72 -11.56
C ASN A 69 -0.33 -14.94 -12.83
N ASP A 70 -1.61 -14.61 -13.01
CA ASP A 70 -2.10 -13.75 -14.10
C ASP A 70 -1.87 -12.24 -13.82
N SER A 71 -1.08 -11.91 -12.80
CA SER A 71 -0.75 -10.54 -12.35
C SER A 71 -1.92 -9.76 -11.73
N THR A 72 -3.06 -10.41 -11.49
CA THR A 72 -4.19 -9.82 -10.76
C THR A 72 -4.02 -9.98 -9.25
N LYS A 73 -4.73 -9.19 -8.46
CA LYS A 73 -4.72 -9.26 -6.99
C LYS A 73 -6.13 -9.33 -6.44
N ILE A 74 -6.28 -10.01 -5.30
CA ILE A 74 -7.41 -9.77 -4.41
C ILE A 74 -6.87 -9.32 -3.05
N ILE A 75 -7.46 -8.29 -2.48
CA ILE A 75 -7.19 -7.82 -1.10
C ILE A 75 -8.51 -7.85 -0.33
N LEU A 76 -8.59 -8.67 0.70
CA LEU A 76 -9.70 -8.75 1.64
C LEU A 76 -9.43 -7.80 2.82
N GLU A 77 -10.40 -6.95 3.13
CA GLU A 77 -10.31 -6.08 4.31
C GLU A 77 -10.26 -6.90 5.62
N PRO A 78 -9.74 -6.32 6.72
CA PRO A 78 -9.60 -7.03 7.99
C PRO A 78 -10.90 -7.61 8.56
N LYS A 79 -12.05 -6.95 8.30
CA LYS A 79 -13.37 -7.43 8.74
C LYS A 79 -13.87 -8.61 7.90
N GLY A 80 -13.30 -8.82 6.72
CA GLY A 80 -13.65 -9.93 5.84
C GLY A 80 -14.98 -9.80 5.14
N VAL A 81 -15.54 -8.58 4.99
CA VAL A 81 -16.80 -8.37 4.27
C VAL A 81 -16.51 -8.00 2.81
N TYR A 82 -15.65 -7.00 2.61
CA TYR A 82 -15.30 -6.49 1.28
C TYR A 82 -13.96 -7.03 0.78
N PHE A 83 -13.84 -7.16 -0.53
CA PHE A 83 -12.55 -7.36 -1.18
C PHE A 83 -12.41 -6.49 -2.43
N ASP A 84 -11.18 -6.06 -2.67
CA ASP A 84 -10.78 -5.36 -3.88
C ASP A 84 -10.10 -6.34 -4.83
N TYR A 85 -10.63 -6.47 -6.03
CA TYR A 85 -9.99 -7.15 -7.16
C TYR A 85 -9.28 -6.12 -8.03
N ILE A 86 -7.99 -6.35 -8.29
CA ILE A 86 -7.12 -5.38 -8.96
C ILE A 86 -6.52 -6.02 -10.20
N GLU A 87 -6.80 -5.41 -11.36
CA GLU A 87 -6.25 -5.81 -12.65
C GLU A 87 -5.22 -4.79 -13.13
N ARG A 88 -4.13 -5.29 -13.73
CA ARG A 88 -3.12 -4.46 -14.35
C ARG A 88 -3.28 -4.48 -15.87
N LYS A 89 -3.65 -3.34 -16.46
CA LYS A 89 -3.61 -3.19 -17.92
C LYS A 89 -2.17 -3.10 -18.40
N VAL A 90 -1.83 -3.89 -19.42
CA VAL A 90 -0.48 -3.97 -20.01
C VAL A 90 -0.08 -2.65 -20.67
N SER A 91 -1.04 -1.87 -21.20
CA SER A 91 -0.82 -0.63 -21.94
C SER A 91 -0.43 0.56 -21.07
N ASP A 92 -1.17 0.82 -19.98
CA ASP A 92 -1.17 2.15 -19.37
C ASP A 92 -0.62 2.20 -17.94
N LYS A 93 -0.12 1.07 -17.41
CA LYS A 93 0.27 0.90 -15.99
C LYS A 93 -0.83 1.30 -14.99
N GLN A 94 -2.05 1.51 -15.45
CA GLN A 94 -3.19 1.90 -14.63
C GLN A 94 -3.82 0.64 -14.04
N GLU A 95 -3.98 0.65 -12.73
CA GLU A 95 -4.68 -0.40 -12.00
C GLU A 95 -6.18 -0.10 -12.04
N ILE A 96 -6.97 -1.10 -12.43
CA ILE A 96 -8.43 -1.06 -12.34
C ILE A 96 -8.81 -1.83 -11.09
N ILE A 97 -9.61 -1.19 -10.23
CA ILE A 97 -10.04 -1.75 -8.95
C ILE A 97 -11.54 -1.98 -9.00
N HIS A 98 -11.95 -3.20 -8.68
CA HIS A 98 -13.33 -3.62 -8.54
C HIS A 98 -13.58 -4.08 -7.10
N THR A 99 -14.45 -3.38 -6.38
CA THR A 99 -14.80 -3.74 -5.00
C THR A 99 -16.06 -4.60 -4.98
N HIS A 100 -15.98 -5.73 -4.30
CA HIS A 100 -17.07 -6.68 -4.12
C HIS A 100 -17.20 -7.10 -2.66
N THR A 101 -18.23 -7.90 -2.35
CA THR A 101 -18.36 -8.54 -1.03
C THR A 101 -18.15 -10.03 -1.14
N LEU A 102 -17.85 -10.73 -0.03
CA LEU A 102 -17.83 -12.20 -0.04
C LEU A 102 -19.22 -12.84 -0.22
N ALA A 103 -20.30 -12.06 -0.14
CA ALA A 103 -21.67 -12.52 -0.35
C ALA A 103 -22.18 -12.27 -1.78
N ASP A 104 -21.60 -11.28 -2.47
CA ASP A 104 -22.04 -10.83 -3.79
C ASP A 104 -20.83 -10.42 -4.64
N TYR A 105 -20.54 -11.26 -5.64
CA TYR A 105 -19.47 -11.09 -6.62
C TYR A 105 -19.77 -11.91 -7.90
N PRO A 106 -19.24 -11.50 -9.07
CA PRO A 106 -19.37 -12.24 -10.32
C PRO A 106 -18.84 -13.69 -10.25
N GLU A 107 -19.50 -14.64 -10.90
CA GLU A 107 -19.14 -16.08 -10.87
C GLU A 107 -17.70 -16.35 -11.34
N GLU A 108 -17.18 -15.51 -12.23
CA GLU A 108 -15.78 -15.56 -12.70
C GLU A 108 -14.75 -15.47 -11.57
N PHE A 109 -15.07 -14.84 -10.44
CA PHE A 109 -14.18 -14.73 -9.28
C PHE A 109 -14.26 -15.92 -8.32
N GLN A 110 -15.19 -16.87 -8.50
CA GLN A 110 -15.42 -17.98 -7.57
C GLN A 110 -14.14 -18.73 -7.19
N LYS A 111 -13.30 -19.07 -8.18
CA LYS A 111 -12.04 -19.78 -7.94
C LYS A 111 -11.03 -18.95 -7.15
N LYS A 112 -10.92 -17.65 -7.48
CA LYS A 112 -10.00 -16.71 -6.83
C LYS A 112 -10.43 -16.43 -5.38
N VAL A 113 -11.74 -16.25 -5.15
CA VAL A 113 -12.31 -16.06 -3.81
C VAL A 113 -12.17 -17.32 -2.95
N THR A 114 -12.36 -18.51 -3.54
CA THR A 114 -12.14 -19.79 -2.82
C THR A 114 -10.69 -19.91 -2.34
N LEU A 115 -9.71 -19.57 -3.18
CA LEU A 115 -8.29 -19.58 -2.82
C LEU A 115 -7.96 -18.54 -1.74
N LEU A 116 -8.53 -17.33 -1.84
CA LEU A 116 -8.39 -16.30 -0.81
C LEU A 116 -8.85 -16.82 0.56
N GLN A 117 -10.03 -17.46 0.62
CA GLN A 117 -10.55 -18.03 1.86
C GLN A 117 -9.67 -19.17 2.39
N HIS A 118 -9.15 -20.02 1.48
CA HIS A 118 -8.22 -21.09 1.86
C HIS A 118 -6.94 -20.53 2.52
N PHE A 119 -6.33 -19.50 1.91
CA PHE A 119 -5.13 -18.87 2.49
C PHE A 119 -5.42 -18.11 3.77
N LYS A 120 -6.56 -17.41 3.87
CA LYS A 120 -6.99 -16.71 5.09
C LYS A 120 -7.09 -17.65 6.29
N ASN A 121 -7.60 -18.87 6.09
CA ASN A 121 -7.75 -19.85 7.17
C ASN A 121 -6.43 -20.54 7.53
N TYR A 122 -5.47 -20.56 6.61
CA TYR A 122 -4.16 -21.17 6.80
C TYR A 122 -3.13 -20.23 7.45
N LEU A 123 -3.15 -18.95 7.12
CA LEU A 123 -2.22 -17.92 7.62
C LEU A 123 -2.65 -17.37 8.98
#